data_AF-A0A7G5C698-F1
#
_entry.id   AF-A0A7G5C698-F1
#
_cell.length_a   1.000
_cell.length_b   1.000
_cell.length_c   1.000
_cell.angle_alpha   90.00
_cell.angle_beta   90.00
_cell.angle_gamma   90.00
#
_symmetry.space_group_name_H-M   'P 1'
#
loop_
_entity.id
_entity.type
_entity.pdbx_description
1 polymer ?
#
loop_
_entity_poly.entity_id
_entity_poly.type
_entity_poly.pdbx_seq_one_letter_code
_entity_poly.pdbx_strand_id
1 'polypeptide(L)'
;MPTYLRKDSIRLLEASAESLSLAIAGLGLPRRLILRDANVNNAAPIGLIGVSAELAMSSMLIQVNGPDALQLSNGHFKSGATILEEFRRLLRNPVPRLSFISKGIQNPTEHLTKIYEHTRRFKLLITLRASGLHTGNGPSFDVSLIAANDVISFLNELALSNRIKPYLPNIPQTPNIVRDRTLVVEDIARSIRETTNLNEQARLLSSVFLVLPEIPEEQPEWLNAFDRISISPREGDIAYLLNVLENAVPATLLRVNGGGEGLPVVVRNNDPNALPIAPQYLRREFTQIRDQWFADIGNANGRLTQGTLDLPPADFVLDAFVLRLNNLNVIQTGQFLTPHESWPFIVSSLSVNGTAGPFWFLVRATVDLNQLKAQILRVIEIGSGYLRNRRTEIIQGLDSIINNTPLSEITPFVQELLLAHESAESKKEHLNESIQRSKGSYRELSRDAEVVITEAYEGNISIGDVLIDIIENRVQIDDTRSKLYWIRILAESAYDEEDLPGLLAVLSTELYIPAHTAAKKAIRLVDFLSNGPSIEGN
;
A
#
# COMPACT_ATOMS: atom_id res chain seq x y z
N MET A 1 -12.49 6.84 49.70
CA MET A 1 -13.39 6.78 48.52
C MET A 1 -14.60 5.90 48.85
N PRO A 2 -15.81 6.23 48.37
CA PRO A 2 -16.97 5.37 48.60
C PRO A 2 -16.78 4.00 47.94
N THR A 3 -16.95 2.92 48.72
CA THR A 3 -16.78 1.54 48.27
C THR A 3 -18.08 1.03 47.65
N TYR A 4 -18.10 0.97 46.33
CA TYR A 4 -19.23 0.54 45.50
C TYR A 4 -19.24 -0.95 45.13
N LEU A 5 -18.09 -1.62 45.22
CA LEU A 5 -17.91 -3.03 44.88
C LEU A 5 -17.35 -3.79 46.08
N ARG A 6 -17.50 -5.11 46.09
CA ARG A 6 -16.89 -5.98 47.11
C ARG A 6 -15.37 -5.95 46.98
N LYS A 7 -14.67 -6.15 48.10
CA LYS A 7 -13.20 -6.14 48.16
C LYS A 7 -12.57 -7.11 47.16
N ASP A 8 -13.11 -8.32 47.03
CA ASP A 8 -12.59 -9.31 46.08
C ASP A 8 -12.83 -8.90 44.62
N SER A 9 -13.98 -8.28 44.32
CA SER A 9 -14.23 -7.73 42.98
C SER A 9 -13.27 -6.61 42.64
N ILE A 10 -13.00 -5.70 43.60
CA ILE A 10 -12.04 -4.60 43.42
C ILE A 10 -10.65 -5.18 43.12
N ARG A 11 -10.17 -6.11 43.97
CA ARG A 11 -8.86 -6.76 43.80
C ARG A 11 -8.68 -7.39 42.42
N LEU A 12 -9.71 -8.09 41.92
CA LEU A 12 -9.64 -8.74 40.60
C LEU A 12 -9.68 -7.72 39.46
N LEU A 13 -10.45 -6.65 39.60
CA LEU A 13 -10.54 -5.59 38.60
C LEU A 13 -9.24 -4.78 38.49
N GLU A 14 -8.60 -4.48 39.63
CA GLU A 14 -7.27 -3.84 39.66
C GLU A 14 -6.21 -4.79 39.09
N ALA A 15 -6.21 -6.07 39.49
CA ALA A 15 -5.29 -7.07 38.93
C ALA A 15 -5.49 -7.27 37.42
N SER A 16 -6.72 -7.09 36.91
CA SER A 16 -7.00 -7.08 35.47
C SER A 16 -6.28 -5.93 34.75
N ALA A 17 -6.38 -4.71 35.28
CA ALA A 17 -5.72 -3.54 34.70
C ALA A 17 -4.19 -3.66 34.77
N GLU A 18 -3.64 -4.11 35.90
CA GLU A 18 -2.21 -4.34 36.08
C GLU A 18 -1.66 -5.42 35.13
N SER A 19 -2.40 -6.52 34.94
CA SER A 19 -2.00 -7.58 34.00
C SER A 19 -1.91 -7.06 32.57
N LEU A 20 -2.86 -6.21 32.17
CA LEU A 20 -2.86 -5.59 30.84
C LEU A 20 -1.72 -4.59 30.67
N SER A 21 -1.46 -3.78 31.69
CA SER A 21 -0.34 -2.83 31.72
C SER A 21 1.00 -3.54 31.53
N LEU A 22 1.23 -4.62 32.28
CA LEU A 22 2.43 -5.44 32.16
C LEU A 22 2.53 -6.10 30.78
N ALA A 23 1.41 -6.54 30.21
CA ALA A 23 1.40 -7.12 28.87
C ALA A 23 1.83 -6.10 27.80
N ILE A 24 1.29 -4.88 27.85
CA ILE A 24 1.62 -3.80 26.92
C ILE A 24 3.08 -3.38 27.07
N ALA A 25 3.57 -3.25 28.29
CA ALA A 25 4.99 -3.01 28.55
C ALA A 25 5.85 -4.14 27.95
N GLY A 26 5.46 -5.39 28.14
CA GLY A 26 6.13 -6.56 27.57
C GLY A 26 6.16 -6.59 26.04
N LEU A 27 5.11 -6.08 25.38
CA LEU A 27 5.10 -5.91 23.91
C LEU A 27 6.13 -4.87 23.44
N GLY A 28 6.38 -3.83 24.24
CA GLY A 28 7.33 -2.76 23.92
C GLY A 28 8.79 -3.04 24.31
N LEU A 29 9.08 -4.13 25.02
CA LEU A 29 10.45 -4.45 25.44
C LEU A 29 11.32 -4.94 24.26
N PRO A 30 12.61 -4.56 24.22
CA PRO A 30 13.56 -5.11 23.26
C PRO A 30 13.61 -6.64 23.34
N ARG A 31 13.53 -7.31 22.19
CA ARG A 31 13.57 -8.76 22.12
C ARG A 31 15.00 -9.29 22.20
N ARG A 32 15.14 -10.53 22.64
CA ARG A 32 16.40 -11.27 22.50
C ARG A 32 16.75 -11.36 21.01
N LEU A 33 17.98 -11.01 20.65
CA LEU A 33 18.47 -10.95 19.26
C LEU A 33 18.31 -12.27 18.50
N ILE A 34 18.39 -13.40 19.20
CA ILE A 34 18.24 -14.74 18.62
C ILE A 34 17.38 -15.58 19.57
N LEU A 35 16.19 -15.96 19.11
CA LEU A 35 15.39 -17.00 19.75
C LEU A 35 15.69 -18.34 19.06
N ARG A 36 15.81 -19.41 19.84
CA ARG A 36 15.94 -20.77 19.31
C ARG A 36 14.62 -21.28 18.72
N ASP A 37 13.51 -20.75 19.22
CA ASP A 37 12.16 -21.02 18.72
C ASP A 37 11.40 -19.69 18.63
N ALA A 38 10.98 -19.34 17.41
CA ALA A 38 10.23 -18.12 17.13
C ALA A 38 8.81 -18.15 17.76
N ASN A 39 8.31 -19.31 18.14
CA ASN A 39 6.97 -19.50 18.73
C ASN A 39 6.85 -18.91 20.14
N VAL A 40 8.00 -18.70 20.81
CA VAL A 40 8.06 -18.07 22.13
C VAL A 40 7.76 -16.56 22.07
N ASN A 41 7.80 -15.97 20.87
CA ASN A 41 7.50 -14.56 20.70
C ASN A 41 6.11 -14.22 21.24
N ASN A 42 6.04 -13.17 22.06
CA ASN A 42 4.80 -12.66 22.67
C ASN A 42 3.98 -13.67 23.50
N ALA A 43 4.51 -14.85 23.85
CA ALA A 43 3.79 -15.84 24.64
C ALA A 43 3.34 -15.31 26.01
N ALA A 44 4.25 -14.63 26.72
CA ALA A 44 3.92 -13.98 28.00
C ALA A 44 2.93 -12.81 27.82
N PRO A 45 3.14 -11.86 26.90
CA PRO A 45 2.15 -10.81 26.60
C PRO A 45 0.73 -11.31 26.30
N ILE A 46 0.55 -12.26 25.37
CA ILE A 46 -0.79 -12.78 25.04
C ILE A 46 -1.44 -13.49 26.25
N GLY A 47 -0.63 -14.19 27.05
CA GLY A 47 -1.04 -14.77 28.31
C GLY A 47 -1.60 -13.74 29.28
N LEU A 48 -0.89 -12.64 29.49
CA LEU A 48 -1.29 -11.57 30.40
C LEU A 48 -2.51 -10.78 29.88
N ILE A 49 -2.64 -10.58 28.57
CA ILE A 49 -3.84 -9.96 27.96
C ILE A 49 -5.08 -10.81 28.25
N GLY A 50 -5.00 -12.12 28.07
CA GLY A 50 -6.11 -13.01 28.37
C GLY A 50 -6.43 -13.12 29.86
N VAL A 51 -5.41 -13.07 30.73
CA VAL A 51 -5.60 -12.98 32.19
C VAL A 51 -6.38 -11.71 32.55
N SER A 52 -6.06 -10.57 31.92
CA SER A 52 -6.78 -9.32 32.15
C SER A 52 -8.28 -9.47 31.86
N ALA A 53 -8.65 -10.02 30.69
CA ALA A 53 -10.04 -10.26 30.34
C ALA A 53 -10.76 -11.19 31.34
N GLU A 54 -10.11 -12.31 31.71
CA GLU A 54 -10.66 -13.28 32.65
C GLU A 54 -10.89 -12.70 34.05
N LEU A 55 -9.93 -11.93 34.57
CA LEU A 55 -10.03 -11.29 35.87
C LEU A 55 -11.14 -10.23 35.92
N ALA A 56 -11.29 -9.44 34.85
CA ALA A 56 -12.37 -8.47 34.74
C ALA A 56 -13.74 -9.16 34.75
N MET A 57 -13.94 -10.22 33.95
CA MET A 57 -15.19 -10.99 33.97
C MET A 57 -15.44 -11.65 35.34
N SER A 58 -14.40 -12.22 35.93
CA SER A 58 -14.46 -12.85 37.27
C SER A 58 -14.88 -11.87 38.36
N SER A 59 -14.39 -10.62 38.29
CA SER A 59 -14.74 -9.57 39.25
C SER A 59 -16.24 -9.26 39.24
N MET A 60 -16.87 -9.29 38.06
CA MET A 60 -18.31 -9.06 37.87
C MET A 60 -19.11 -10.25 38.40
N LEU A 61 -18.67 -11.48 38.13
CA LEU A 61 -19.31 -12.69 38.66
C LEU A 61 -19.29 -12.72 40.19
N ILE A 62 -18.15 -12.41 40.82
CA ILE A 62 -18.06 -12.34 42.29
C ILE A 62 -18.95 -11.26 42.88
N GLN A 63 -19.04 -10.11 42.19
CA GLN A 63 -19.88 -9.01 42.65
C GLN A 63 -21.35 -9.42 42.72
N VAL A 64 -21.83 -10.17 41.73
CA VAL A 64 -23.22 -10.64 41.65
C VAL A 64 -23.47 -11.85 42.56
N ASN A 65 -22.61 -12.87 42.47
CA ASN A 65 -22.91 -14.21 42.98
C ASN A 65 -22.27 -14.52 44.34
N GLY A 66 -21.19 -13.85 44.76
CA GLY A 66 -20.48 -14.26 45.99
C GLY A 66 -18.99 -14.51 45.78
N PRO A 67 -18.21 -14.64 46.87
CA PRO A 67 -16.80 -15.03 46.81
C PRO A 67 -16.59 -16.40 46.14
N ASP A 68 -17.55 -17.32 46.32
CA ASP A 68 -17.49 -18.68 45.76
C ASP A 68 -17.91 -18.74 44.28
N ALA A 69 -18.20 -17.59 43.65
CA ALA A 69 -18.65 -17.52 42.26
C ALA A 69 -17.63 -18.10 41.27
N LEU A 70 -16.36 -18.20 41.64
CA LEU A 70 -15.31 -18.77 40.82
C LEU A 70 -15.03 -20.25 41.11
N GLN A 71 -15.74 -20.86 42.06
CA GLN A 71 -15.56 -22.27 42.41
C GLN A 71 -16.67 -23.13 41.80
N LEU A 72 -16.29 -24.33 41.38
CA LEU A 72 -17.19 -25.41 41.05
C LEU A 72 -17.71 -26.05 42.35
N SER A 73 -18.77 -26.86 42.25
CA SER A 73 -19.36 -27.58 43.39
C SER A 73 -18.38 -28.53 44.10
N ASN A 74 -17.30 -28.93 43.42
CA ASN A 74 -16.23 -29.76 43.94
C ASN A 74 -15.05 -28.94 44.54
N GLY A 75 -15.20 -27.63 44.73
CA GLY A 75 -14.19 -26.73 45.29
C GLY A 75 -13.05 -26.32 44.34
N HIS A 76 -13.02 -26.83 43.11
CA HIS A 76 -12.01 -26.43 42.12
C HIS A 76 -12.36 -25.09 41.48
N PHE A 77 -11.35 -24.33 41.06
CA PHE A 77 -11.58 -23.09 40.32
C PHE A 77 -12.13 -23.36 38.92
N LYS A 78 -13.06 -22.49 38.49
CA LYS A 78 -13.61 -22.47 37.14
C LYS A 78 -12.53 -22.15 36.12
N SER A 79 -12.63 -22.77 34.95
CA SER A 79 -11.79 -22.41 33.80
C SER A 79 -12.17 -21.03 33.26
N GLY A 80 -11.25 -20.38 32.52
CA GLY A 80 -11.55 -19.14 31.82
C GLY A 80 -12.74 -19.25 30.87
N ALA A 81 -12.88 -20.39 30.18
CA ALA A 81 -14.03 -20.65 29.30
C ALA A 81 -15.35 -20.69 30.07
N THR A 82 -15.36 -21.35 31.23
CA THR A 82 -16.53 -21.39 32.14
C THR A 82 -16.88 -19.99 32.66
N ILE A 83 -15.86 -19.19 33.02
CA ILE A 83 -16.05 -17.80 33.46
C ILE A 83 -16.69 -16.95 32.35
N LEU A 84 -16.20 -17.07 31.11
CA LEU A 84 -16.75 -16.36 29.96
C LEU A 84 -18.21 -16.73 29.70
N GLU A 85 -18.54 -18.02 29.68
CA GLU A 85 -19.92 -18.47 29.44
C GLU A 85 -20.89 -18.00 30.52
N GLU A 86 -20.49 -18.10 31.79
CA GLU A 86 -21.32 -17.61 32.90
C GLU A 86 -21.51 -16.10 32.85
N PHE A 87 -20.47 -15.35 32.49
CA PHE A 87 -20.56 -13.90 32.34
C PHE A 87 -21.47 -13.51 31.17
N ARG A 88 -21.33 -14.17 30.01
CA ARG A 88 -22.23 -13.98 28.85
C ARG A 88 -23.68 -14.30 29.20
N ARG A 89 -23.92 -15.39 29.94
CA ARG A 89 -25.26 -15.77 30.42
C ARG A 89 -25.84 -14.69 31.33
N LEU A 90 -25.02 -14.12 32.21
CA LEU A 90 -25.40 -13.05 33.12
C LEU A 90 -25.75 -11.75 32.37
N LEU A 91 -25.05 -11.44 31.27
CA LEU A 91 -25.36 -10.28 30.42
C LEU A 91 -26.66 -10.48 29.62
N ARG A 92 -26.88 -11.67 29.04
CA ARG A 92 -28.11 -12.00 28.30
C ARG A 92 -29.33 -12.10 29.22
N ASN A 93 -29.15 -12.60 30.45
CA ASN A 93 -30.21 -12.77 31.45
C ASN A 93 -29.86 -11.97 32.72
N PRO A 94 -29.98 -10.64 32.69
CA PRO A 94 -29.54 -9.78 33.78
C PRO A 94 -30.41 -9.97 35.02
N VAL A 95 -29.75 -10.18 36.17
CA VAL A 95 -30.40 -10.17 37.50
C VAL A 95 -30.32 -8.77 38.12
N PRO A 96 -31.19 -8.40 39.08
CA PRO A 96 -31.16 -7.06 39.70
C PRO A 96 -29.82 -6.67 40.30
N ARG A 97 -29.05 -7.65 40.81
CA ARG A 97 -27.70 -7.45 41.34
C ARG A 97 -26.68 -7.02 40.29
N LEU A 98 -26.95 -7.18 38.99
CA LEU A 98 -26.08 -6.73 37.89
C LEU A 98 -26.16 -5.22 37.63
N SER A 99 -27.15 -4.53 38.20
CA SER A 99 -27.41 -3.09 37.97
C SER A 99 -26.23 -2.15 38.25
N PHE A 100 -25.21 -2.61 38.98
CA PHE A 100 -23.98 -1.82 39.17
C PHE A 100 -23.18 -1.66 37.86
N ILE A 101 -23.29 -2.57 36.89
CA ILE A 101 -22.60 -2.48 35.60
C ILE A 101 -23.15 -1.35 34.73
N SER A 102 -24.41 -0.95 34.90
CA SER A 102 -25.04 0.10 34.07
C SER A 102 -25.37 1.37 34.85
N LYS A 103 -24.81 1.54 36.05
CA LYS A 103 -25.20 2.65 36.92
C LYS A 103 -24.67 3.99 36.39
N GLY A 104 -25.60 4.90 36.12
CA GLY A 104 -25.28 6.22 35.57
C GLY A 104 -25.35 6.30 34.04
N ILE A 105 -25.80 5.22 33.40
CA ILE A 105 -25.93 5.10 31.94
C ILE A 105 -27.39 5.25 31.55
N GLN A 106 -27.66 6.03 30.49
CA GLN A 106 -29.02 6.35 30.03
C GLN A 106 -29.76 5.13 29.49
N ASN A 107 -29.07 4.26 28.73
CA ASN A 107 -29.63 3.05 28.15
C ASN A 107 -28.91 1.79 28.67
N PRO A 108 -29.33 1.22 29.82
CA PRO A 108 -28.70 0.03 30.41
C PRO A 108 -28.69 -1.19 29.51
N THR A 109 -29.75 -1.42 28.74
CA THR A 109 -29.87 -2.61 27.88
C THR A 109 -28.87 -2.57 26.74
N GLU A 110 -28.79 -1.45 26.02
CA GLU A 110 -27.82 -1.25 24.95
C GLU A 110 -26.38 -1.36 25.46
N HIS A 111 -26.11 -0.82 26.65
CA HIS A 111 -24.80 -0.94 27.29
C HIS A 111 -24.41 -2.39 27.60
N LEU A 112 -25.33 -3.18 28.17
CA LEU A 112 -25.08 -4.60 28.41
C LEU A 112 -24.87 -5.38 27.10
N THR A 113 -25.57 -5.00 26.02
CA THR A 113 -25.32 -5.55 24.68
C THR A 113 -23.91 -5.19 24.19
N LYS A 114 -23.45 -3.94 24.31
CA LYS A 114 -22.09 -3.55 23.92
C LYS A 114 -21.01 -4.31 24.70
N ILE A 115 -21.20 -4.47 26.01
CA ILE A 115 -20.32 -5.31 26.83
C ILE A 115 -20.32 -6.75 26.31
N TYR A 116 -21.49 -7.32 26.02
CA TYR A 116 -21.60 -8.67 25.47
C TYR A 116 -20.85 -8.80 24.14
N GLU A 117 -21.00 -7.84 23.22
CA GLU A 117 -20.32 -7.81 21.93
C GLU A 117 -18.79 -7.80 22.09
N HIS A 118 -18.24 -7.01 23.02
CA HIS A 118 -16.81 -7.03 23.32
C HIS A 118 -16.30 -8.42 23.74
N THR A 119 -17.14 -9.22 24.40
CA THR A 119 -16.73 -10.57 24.79
C THR A 119 -16.70 -11.57 23.65
N ARG A 120 -17.24 -11.27 22.44
CA ARG A 120 -17.39 -12.26 21.35
C ARG A 120 -16.08 -12.97 21.00
N ARG A 121 -14.98 -12.22 20.96
CA ARG A 121 -13.62 -12.70 20.67
C ARG A 121 -12.91 -13.37 21.86
N PHE A 122 -13.45 -13.23 23.07
CA PHE A 122 -12.74 -13.68 24.27
C PHE A 122 -12.62 -15.19 24.39
N LYS A 123 -13.47 -15.98 23.72
CA LYS A 123 -13.29 -17.44 23.70
C LYS A 123 -11.94 -17.80 23.07
N LEU A 124 -11.59 -17.15 21.95
CA LEU A 124 -10.30 -17.33 21.26
C LEU A 124 -9.14 -16.79 22.09
N LEU A 125 -9.33 -15.63 22.72
CA LEU A 125 -8.33 -15.04 23.61
C LEU A 125 -8.00 -15.95 24.80
N ILE A 126 -9.00 -16.58 25.42
CA ILE A 126 -8.80 -17.51 26.55
C ILE A 126 -8.01 -18.76 26.11
N THR A 127 -8.23 -19.25 24.89
CA THR A 127 -7.45 -20.37 24.36
C THR A 127 -5.99 -19.97 24.14
N LEU A 128 -5.74 -18.80 23.54
CA LEU A 128 -4.39 -18.26 23.37
C LEU A 128 -3.72 -17.91 24.71
N ARG A 129 -4.48 -17.49 25.72
CA ARG A 129 -4.00 -17.29 27.09
C ARG A 129 -3.39 -18.58 27.63
N ALA A 130 -4.14 -19.68 27.55
CA ALA A 130 -3.67 -20.98 28.01
C ALA A 130 -2.44 -21.43 27.22
N SER A 131 -2.43 -21.21 25.91
CA SER A 131 -1.26 -21.49 25.06
C SER A 131 -0.02 -20.69 25.49
N GLY A 132 -0.15 -19.38 25.71
CA GLY A 132 0.94 -18.51 26.13
C GLY A 132 1.51 -18.85 27.51
N LEU A 133 0.65 -19.10 28.50
CA LEU A 133 1.07 -19.32 29.88
C LEU A 133 1.50 -20.76 30.19
N HIS A 134 0.94 -21.76 29.50
CA HIS A 134 1.23 -23.17 29.78
C HIS A 134 2.14 -23.81 28.76
N THR A 135 2.02 -23.46 27.49
CA THR A 135 2.81 -24.06 26.40
C THR A 135 3.92 -23.14 25.89
N GLY A 136 3.96 -21.87 26.34
CA GLY A 136 4.98 -20.92 25.94
C GLY A 136 4.87 -20.44 24.50
N ASN A 137 3.69 -20.58 23.88
CA ASN A 137 3.46 -20.20 22.48
C ASN A 137 2.68 -18.89 22.40
N GLY A 138 3.16 -17.95 21.59
CA GLY A 138 2.51 -16.66 21.35
C GLY A 138 2.30 -16.35 19.87
N PRO A 139 1.31 -15.50 19.56
CA PRO A 139 1.08 -15.03 18.20
C PRO A 139 2.03 -13.89 17.83
N SER A 140 1.88 -13.35 16.62
CA SER A 140 2.66 -12.20 16.17
C SER A 140 2.42 -10.96 17.04
N PHE A 141 3.30 -9.96 16.90
CA PHE A 141 3.17 -8.68 17.62
C PHE A 141 1.83 -8.01 17.32
N ASP A 142 1.47 -7.91 16.04
CA ASP A 142 0.23 -7.25 15.60
C ASP A 142 -1.02 -7.92 16.17
N VAL A 143 -1.07 -9.26 16.18
CA VAL A 143 -2.18 -10.04 16.75
C VAL A 143 -2.29 -9.80 18.26
N SER A 144 -1.14 -9.75 18.96
CA SER A 144 -1.11 -9.47 20.40
C SER A 144 -1.58 -8.03 20.70
N LEU A 145 -1.21 -7.06 19.85
CA LEU A 145 -1.63 -5.67 19.98
C LEU A 145 -3.14 -5.50 19.75
N ILE A 146 -3.69 -6.20 18.76
CA ILE A 146 -5.14 -6.21 18.47
C ILE A 146 -5.90 -6.82 19.65
N ALA A 147 -5.43 -7.94 20.19
CA ALA A 147 -6.02 -8.55 21.39
C ALA A 147 -5.98 -7.63 22.60
N ALA A 148 -4.86 -6.91 22.82
CA ALA A 148 -4.76 -5.92 23.89
C ALA A 148 -5.81 -4.81 23.71
N ASN A 149 -5.97 -4.29 22.48
CA ASN A 149 -6.97 -3.27 22.17
C ASN A 149 -8.41 -3.75 22.40
N ASP A 150 -8.74 -5.00 22.07
CA ASP A 150 -10.07 -5.56 22.35
C ASP A 150 -10.36 -5.58 23.87
N VAL A 151 -9.36 -5.93 24.70
CA VAL A 151 -9.49 -5.89 26.17
C VAL A 151 -9.56 -4.46 26.69
N ILE A 152 -8.79 -3.52 26.12
CA ILE A 152 -8.87 -2.09 26.46
C ILE A 152 -10.28 -1.55 26.18
N SER A 153 -10.85 -1.84 25.01
CA SER A 153 -12.21 -1.42 24.67
C SER A 153 -13.24 -2.01 25.64
N PHE A 154 -13.10 -3.29 26.00
CA PHE A 154 -13.95 -3.93 27.00
C PHE A 154 -13.87 -3.26 28.38
N LEU A 155 -12.66 -2.97 28.88
CA LEU A 155 -12.47 -2.28 30.16
C LEU A 155 -13.01 -0.85 30.13
N ASN A 156 -12.84 -0.14 29.01
CA ASN A 156 -13.38 1.20 28.82
C ASN A 156 -14.92 1.20 28.85
N GLU A 157 -15.55 0.23 28.18
CA GLU A 157 -17.01 0.08 28.23
C GLU A 157 -17.45 -0.18 29.68
N LEU A 158 -16.84 -1.11 30.41
CA LEU A 158 -17.15 -1.32 31.84
C LEU A 158 -16.97 -0.04 32.69
N ALA A 159 -15.96 0.76 32.40
CA ALA A 159 -15.66 2.00 33.11
C ALA A 159 -16.65 3.14 32.83
N LEU A 160 -17.59 3.00 31.89
CA LEU A 160 -18.70 3.93 31.72
C LEU A 160 -19.67 3.93 32.92
N SER A 161 -19.70 2.84 33.69
CA SER A 161 -20.47 2.81 34.94
C SER A 161 -19.81 3.63 36.03
N ASN A 162 -20.60 4.50 36.66
CA ASN A 162 -20.17 5.30 37.81
C ASN A 162 -19.78 4.44 39.03
N ARG A 163 -20.18 3.16 39.06
CA ARG A 163 -19.82 2.23 40.15
C ARG A 163 -18.53 1.46 39.87
N ILE A 164 -18.09 1.39 38.62
CA ILE A 164 -16.88 0.65 38.20
C ILE A 164 -15.73 1.61 37.93
N LYS A 165 -16.00 2.75 37.29
CA LYS A 165 -15.04 3.81 36.96
C LYS A 165 -14.00 4.11 38.05
N PRO A 166 -14.36 4.21 39.35
CA PRO A 166 -13.38 4.53 40.40
C PRO A 166 -12.24 3.51 40.57
N TYR A 167 -12.43 2.27 40.10
CA TYR A 167 -11.45 1.18 40.21
C TYR A 167 -10.68 0.92 38.91
N LEU A 168 -11.01 1.66 37.85
CA LEU A 168 -10.28 1.68 36.58
C LEU A 168 -9.86 3.13 36.27
N PRO A 169 -9.12 3.82 37.17
CA PRO A 169 -8.79 5.22 36.99
C PRO A 169 -7.85 5.45 35.79
N ASN A 170 -7.04 4.44 35.45
CA ASN A 170 -6.13 4.48 34.31
C ASN A 170 -6.15 3.12 33.60
N ILE A 171 -6.86 3.06 32.47
CA ILE A 171 -6.82 1.88 31.59
C ILE A 171 -5.62 2.09 30.65
N PRO A 172 -4.66 1.15 30.60
CA PRO A 172 -3.46 1.33 29.80
C PRO A 172 -3.80 1.43 28.31
N GLN A 173 -3.00 2.21 27.57
CA GLN A 173 -3.19 2.42 26.13
C GLN A 173 -2.05 1.75 25.34
N THR A 174 -2.36 1.31 24.13
CA THR A 174 -1.36 0.80 23.20
C THR A 174 -0.69 1.96 22.44
N PRO A 175 0.57 1.80 22.00
CA PRO A 175 1.20 2.76 21.09
C PRO A 175 0.45 2.81 19.75
N ASN A 176 0.32 4.02 19.17
CA ASN A 176 -0.55 4.38 18.04
C ASN A 176 -0.31 3.66 16.68
N ILE A 177 0.52 2.62 16.61
CA ILE A 177 0.78 1.88 15.37
C ILE A 177 0.00 0.56 15.44
N VAL A 178 -1.31 0.63 15.23
CA VAL A 178 -2.13 -0.57 14.99
C VAL A 178 -2.17 -0.77 13.48
N ARG A 179 -1.47 -1.80 13.00
CA ARG A 179 -1.56 -2.25 11.61
C ARG A 179 -3.02 -2.65 11.31
N ASP A 180 -3.51 -2.33 10.11
CA ASP A 180 -4.89 -2.63 9.71
C ASP A 180 -5.19 -4.13 9.92
N ARG A 181 -6.31 -4.45 10.58
CA ARG A 181 -6.73 -5.83 10.89
C ARG A 181 -6.79 -6.70 9.63
N THR A 182 -7.13 -6.10 8.49
CA THR A 182 -7.21 -6.78 7.19
C THR A 182 -5.81 -7.20 6.71
N LEU A 183 -4.81 -6.32 6.82
CA LEU A 183 -3.43 -6.63 6.45
C LEU A 183 -2.82 -7.72 7.34
N VAL A 184 -3.15 -7.70 8.63
CA VAL A 184 -2.71 -8.75 9.56
C VAL A 184 -3.34 -10.09 9.20
N VAL A 185 -4.62 -10.13 8.80
CA VAL A 185 -5.29 -11.35 8.31
C VAL A 185 -4.64 -11.88 7.04
N GLU A 186 -4.30 -11.03 6.08
CA GLU A 186 -3.66 -11.41 4.82
C GLU A 186 -2.25 -12.00 5.02
N ASP A 187 -1.44 -11.40 5.90
CA ASP A 187 -0.11 -11.90 6.24
C ASP A 187 -0.17 -13.28 6.90
N ILE A 188 -1.12 -13.47 7.83
CA ILE A 188 -1.33 -14.76 8.49
C ILE A 188 -1.84 -15.79 7.48
N ALA A 189 -2.78 -15.42 6.59
CA ALA A 189 -3.30 -16.30 5.55
C ALA A 189 -2.21 -16.77 4.58
N ARG A 190 -1.27 -15.88 4.22
CA ARG A 190 -0.08 -16.25 3.43
C ARG A 190 0.80 -17.25 4.17
N SER A 191 1.08 -16.99 5.44
CA SER A 191 1.89 -17.85 6.30
C SER A 191 1.28 -19.26 6.46
N ILE A 192 -0.06 -19.36 6.49
CA ILE A 192 -0.77 -20.65 6.54
C ILE A 192 -0.49 -21.47 5.28
N ARG A 193 -0.47 -20.84 4.10
CA ARG A 193 -0.23 -21.51 2.81
C ARG A 193 1.21 -22.00 2.63
N GLU A 194 2.16 -21.30 3.24
CA GLU A 194 3.60 -21.61 3.13
C GLU A 194 4.06 -22.65 4.15
N THR A 195 3.31 -22.81 5.24
CA THR A 195 3.62 -23.74 6.34
C THR A 195 3.19 -25.17 6.00
N THR A 196 4.07 -26.15 6.21
CA THR A 196 3.76 -27.59 6.13
C THR A 196 3.58 -28.25 7.50
N ASN A 197 3.87 -27.54 8.59
CA ASN A 197 3.71 -28.01 9.97
C ASN A 197 2.28 -27.77 10.49
N LEU A 198 1.57 -28.85 10.82
CA LEU A 198 0.19 -28.81 11.31
C LEU A 198 0.01 -27.99 12.60
N ASN A 199 0.99 -28.01 13.52
CA ASN A 199 0.94 -27.22 14.75
C ASN A 199 1.06 -25.72 14.46
N GLU A 200 1.86 -25.37 13.47
CA GLU A 200 2.03 -23.98 13.05
C GLU A 200 0.82 -23.47 12.26
N GLN A 201 0.24 -24.30 11.39
CA GLN A 201 -1.02 -23.98 10.72
C GLN A 201 -2.17 -23.75 11.71
N ALA A 202 -2.32 -24.60 12.73
CA ALA A 202 -3.31 -24.43 13.79
C ALA A 202 -3.14 -23.12 14.56
N ARG A 203 -1.91 -22.73 14.87
CA ARG A 203 -1.60 -21.46 15.53
C ARG A 203 -1.93 -20.25 14.65
N LEU A 204 -1.54 -20.31 13.37
CA LEU A 204 -1.81 -19.23 12.43
C LEU A 204 -3.32 -19.08 12.21
N LEU A 205 -4.05 -20.17 12.02
CA LEU A 205 -5.53 -20.18 12.01
C LEU A 205 -6.09 -19.50 13.27
N SER A 206 -5.55 -19.85 14.44
CA SER A 206 -5.96 -19.25 15.71
C SER A 206 -5.76 -17.75 15.76
N SER A 207 -4.70 -17.27 15.12
CA SER A 207 -4.38 -15.86 15.01
C SER A 207 -5.31 -15.11 14.04
N VAL A 208 -5.73 -15.77 12.94
CA VAL A 208 -6.69 -15.18 11.99
C VAL A 208 -8.01 -14.90 12.68
N PHE A 209 -8.61 -15.92 13.32
CA PHE A 209 -9.92 -15.80 13.97
C PHE A 209 -9.96 -14.75 15.08
N LEU A 210 -8.84 -14.47 15.74
CA LEU A 210 -8.74 -13.40 16.74
C LEU A 210 -8.84 -12.01 16.11
N VAL A 211 -8.31 -11.86 14.90
CA VAL A 211 -8.19 -10.57 14.21
C VAL A 211 -9.41 -10.25 13.33
N LEU A 212 -10.11 -11.27 12.81
CA LEU A 212 -11.26 -11.10 11.90
C LEU A 212 -12.23 -10.00 12.35
N PRO A 213 -12.70 -9.11 11.46
CA PRO A 213 -13.60 -8.00 11.82
C PRO A 213 -14.96 -8.48 12.36
N GLU A 214 -15.51 -9.55 11.79
CA GLU A 214 -16.77 -10.17 12.22
C GLU A 214 -16.53 -11.65 12.56
N ILE A 215 -17.03 -12.09 13.71
CA ILE A 215 -17.09 -13.52 14.05
C ILE A 215 -18.46 -14.02 13.59
N PRO A 216 -18.54 -15.11 12.80
CA PRO A 216 -19.81 -15.70 12.38
C PRO A 216 -20.77 -15.85 13.56
N GLU A 217 -21.97 -15.29 13.42
CA GLU A 217 -22.99 -15.38 14.45
C GLU A 217 -23.44 -16.85 14.53
N GLU A 218 -23.00 -17.55 15.57
CA GLU A 218 -23.58 -18.82 16.01
C GLU A 218 -23.47 -20.02 15.05
N GLN A 219 -22.25 -20.51 14.79
CA GLN A 219 -22.06 -21.94 14.47
C GLN A 219 -21.17 -22.62 15.54
N PRO A 220 -21.69 -23.53 16.37
CA PRO A 220 -20.95 -24.13 17.48
C PRO A 220 -19.80 -25.05 17.04
N GLU A 221 -19.83 -25.55 15.80
CA GLU A 221 -18.88 -26.56 15.32
C GLU A 221 -17.47 -26.02 15.06
N TRP A 222 -17.32 -24.78 14.59
CA TRP A 222 -16.00 -24.18 14.35
C TRP A 222 -15.27 -23.85 15.64
N LEU A 223 -16.00 -23.43 16.68
CA LEU A 223 -15.40 -23.26 18.01
C LEU A 223 -14.93 -24.60 18.60
N ASN A 224 -15.67 -25.68 18.36
CA ASN A 224 -15.26 -27.01 18.80
C ASN A 224 -14.06 -27.53 17.99
N ALA A 225 -14.02 -27.27 16.68
CA ALA A 225 -12.84 -27.54 15.85
C ALA A 225 -11.63 -26.71 16.31
N PHE A 226 -11.86 -25.46 16.70
CA PHE A 226 -10.85 -24.57 17.27
C PHE A 226 -10.24 -25.12 18.57
N ASP A 227 -11.11 -25.57 19.49
CA ASP A 227 -10.69 -26.16 20.75
C ASP A 227 -9.88 -27.46 20.49
N ARG A 228 -10.25 -28.25 19.47
CA ARG A 228 -9.49 -29.45 19.05
C ARG A 228 -8.12 -29.12 18.47
N ILE A 229 -8.02 -28.15 17.55
CA ILE A 229 -6.71 -27.78 16.96
C ILE A 229 -5.73 -27.21 17.98
N SER A 230 -6.23 -26.59 19.05
CA SER A 230 -5.40 -26.00 20.10
C SER A 230 -4.79 -27.04 21.03
N ILE A 231 -5.36 -28.26 21.07
CA ILE A 231 -4.91 -29.38 21.90
C ILE A 231 -4.12 -30.39 21.06
N SER A 232 -4.64 -30.76 19.89
CA SER A 232 -4.02 -31.69 18.95
C SER A 232 -4.54 -31.43 17.53
N PRO A 233 -3.77 -30.73 16.68
CA PRO A 233 -4.18 -30.44 15.31
C PRO A 233 -4.42 -31.71 14.49
N ARG A 234 -5.55 -31.74 13.77
CA ARG A 234 -5.88 -32.76 12.77
C ARG A 234 -6.16 -32.07 11.44
N GLU A 235 -5.75 -32.67 10.33
CA GLU A 235 -5.96 -32.13 8.99
C GLU A 235 -7.42 -31.77 8.71
N GLY A 236 -8.36 -32.62 9.16
CA GLY A 236 -9.79 -32.38 8.98
C GLY A 236 -10.33 -31.16 9.75
N ASP A 237 -9.81 -30.88 10.95
CA ASP A 237 -10.21 -29.71 11.74
C ASP A 237 -9.64 -28.41 11.15
N ILE A 238 -8.41 -28.47 10.62
CA ILE A 238 -7.76 -27.36 9.89
C ILE A 238 -8.53 -27.04 8.61
N ALA A 239 -8.86 -28.05 7.81
CA ALA A 239 -9.62 -27.88 6.57
C ALA A 239 -11.01 -27.29 6.83
N TYR A 240 -11.69 -27.74 7.89
CA TYR A 240 -12.98 -27.20 8.30
C TYR A 240 -12.89 -25.72 8.71
N LEU A 241 -11.88 -25.35 9.51
CA LEU A 241 -11.67 -23.96 9.93
C LEU A 241 -11.28 -23.04 8.77
N LEU A 242 -10.52 -23.53 7.79
CA LEU A 242 -10.24 -22.80 6.55
C LEU A 242 -11.52 -22.53 5.75
N ASN A 243 -12.41 -23.53 5.63
CA ASN A 243 -13.70 -23.37 4.98
C ASN A 243 -14.60 -22.36 5.72
N VAL A 244 -14.60 -22.38 7.06
CA VAL A 244 -15.31 -21.39 7.87
C VAL A 244 -14.75 -19.97 7.64
N LEU A 245 -13.43 -19.82 7.51
CA LEU A 245 -12.81 -18.54 7.16
C LEU A 245 -13.22 -18.04 5.77
N GLU A 246 -13.25 -18.93 4.78
CA GLU A 246 -13.73 -18.61 3.43
C GLU A 246 -15.16 -18.03 3.44
N ASN A 247 -16.01 -18.54 4.33
CA ASN A 247 -17.40 -18.08 4.47
C ASN A 247 -17.57 -16.81 5.34
N ALA A 248 -16.60 -16.49 6.22
CA ALA A 248 -16.72 -15.44 7.23
C ALA A 248 -16.18 -14.06 6.82
N VAL A 249 -15.39 -13.98 5.74
CA VAL A 249 -14.76 -12.73 5.29
C VAL A 249 -15.34 -12.30 3.94
N PRO A 250 -15.82 -11.05 3.77
CA PRO A 250 -16.27 -10.58 2.47
C PRO A 250 -15.13 -10.55 1.46
N ALA A 251 -15.23 -11.39 0.43
CA ALA A 251 -14.57 -11.34 -0.88
C ALA A 251 -13.03 -11.32 -0.98
N THR A 252 -12.25 -11.01 0.07
CA THR A 252 -10.78 -10.93 0.00
C THR A 252 -10.09 -12.28 0.22
N LEU A 253 -10.78 -13.25 0.83
CA LEU A 253 -10.35 -14.65 0.85
C LEU A 253 -10.89 -15.44 -0.37
N LEU A 254 -11.90 -14.91 -1.06
CA LEU A 254 -12.63 -15.60 -2.12
C LEU A 254 -12.20 -15.14 -3.52
N ARG A 255 -11.08 -15.67 -4.00
CA ARG A 255 -11.02 -16.20 -5.37
C ARG A 255 -10.25 -17.52 -5.39
N VAL A 256 -11.08 -18.55 -5.24
CA VAL A 256 -10.86 -19.98 -5.32
C VAL A 256 -11.09 -20.44 -6.76
N ASN A 257 -10.58 -21.63 -7.10
CA ASN A 257 -11.01 -22.44 -8.23
C ASN A 257 -12.53 -22.36 -8.51
N GLY A 258 -12.87 -22.23 -9.80
CA GLY A 258 -14.05 -22.83 -10.43
C GLY A 258 -15.46 -22.39 -9.99
N GLY A 259 -16.01 -21.42 -10.74
CA GLY A 259 -17.40 -21.43 -11.26
C GLY A 259 -18.58 -21.14 -10.31
N GLY A 260 -19.32 -20.06 -10.58
CA GLY A 260 -20.72 -19.88 -10.12
C GLY A 260 -21.07 -18.45 -9.68
N GLU A 261 -22.21 -17.92 -10.12
CA GLU A 261 -22.51 -16.48 -10.23
C GLU A 261 -23.11 -15.79 -8.98
N GLY A 262 -22.67 -14.55 -8.74
CA GLY A 262 -23.29 -13.52 -7.90
C GLY A 262 -22.75 -12.14 -8.30
N LEU A 263 -23.64 -11.13 -8.35
CA LEU A 263 -23.45 -9.80 -8.99
C LEU A 263 -22.07 -9.13 -8.73
N PRO A 264 -21.40 -8.58 -9.75
CA PRO A 264 -19.97 -8.68 -9.77
C PRO A 264 -19.27 -7.31 -9.67
N VAL A 265 -18.54 -7.07 -8.58
CA VAL A 265 -17.33 -6.25 -8.67
C VAL A 265 -16.26 -7.18 -9.21
N VAL A 266 -16.20 -7.30 -10.54
CA VAL A 266 -15.29 -8.23 -11.18
C VAL A 266 -13.84 -7.70 -11.05
N VAL A 267 -13.04 -8.24 -10.14
CA VAL A 267 -11.57 -8.21 -10.32
C VAL A 267 -11.28 -9.25 -11.40
N ARG A 268 -11.30 -8.88 -12.69
CA ARG A 268 -11.10 -9.85 -13.77
C ARG A 268 -9.61 -10.16 -13.90
N ASN A 269 -9.10 -11.14 -13.14
CA ASN A 269 -7.68 -11.56 -13.19
C ASN A 269 -7.19 -12.02 -14.58
N ASN A 270 -8.10 -12.30 -15.53
CA ASN A 270 -7.78 -12.62 -16.93
C ASN A 270 -8.46 -11.68 -17.93
N ASP A 271 -9.10 -10.60 -17.49
CA ASP A 271 -9.36 -9.49 -18.40
C ASP A 271 -8.08 -8.66 -18.35
N PRO A 272 -7.42 -8.41 -19.49
CA PRO A 272 -6.26 -7.51 -19.56
C PRO A 272 -6.54 -6.09 -19.06
N ASN A 273 -7.73 -5.83 -18.52
CA ASN A 273 -8.32 -4.53 -18.31
C ASN A 273 -8.83 -4.30 -16.88
N ALA A 274 -8.60 -5.23 -15.97
CA ALA A 274 -8.92 -5.03 -14.56
C ALA A 274 -7.76 -4.35 -13.83
N LEU A 275 -8.09 -3.28 -13.10
CA LEU A 275 -7.13 -2.50 -12.35
C LEU A 275 -6.72 -3.16 -11.04
N PRO A 276 -5.41 -3.31 -10.77
CA PRO A 276 -4.92 -3.77 -9.48
C PRO A 276 -4.76 -2.57 -8.54
N ILE A 277 -5.84 -2.10 -7.90
CA ILE A 277 -5.71 -1.16 -6.78
C ILE A 277 -5.84 -1.97 -5.49
N ALA A 278 -4.70 -2.26 -4.86
CA ALA A 278 -4.70 -2.85 -3.53
C ALA A 278 -5.12 -1.76 -2.50
N PRO A 279 -6.06 -2.04 -1.57
CA PRO A 279 -6.58 -1.04 -0.61
C PRO A 279 -5.50 -0.36 0.26
N GLN A 280 -4.32 -0.97 0.43
CA GLN A 280 -3.19 -0.35 1.13
C GLN A 280 -2.68 0.95 0.51
N TYR A 281 -2.95 1.19 -0.79
CA TYR A 281 -2.52 2.40 -1.49
C TYR A 281 -3.43 3.60 -1.25
N LEU A 282 -4.51 3.48 -0.48
CA LEU A 282 -5.48 4.58 -0.31
C LEU A 282 -5.27 5.46 0.94
N ARG A 283 -4.28 5.18 1.81
CA ARG A 283 -4.18 5.83 3.14
C ARG A 283 -2.78 6.25 3.62
N ARG A 284 -1.76 6.30 2.76
CA ARG A 284 -0.44 6.86 3.08
C ARG A 284 -0.07 7.95 2.09
N GLU A 285 0.66 8.98 2.52
CA GLU A 285 1.50 9.73 1.57
C GLU A 285 2.41 8.72 0.86
N PHE A 286 2.39 8.73 -0.47
CA PHE A 286 3.18 7.79 -1.25
C PHE A 286 4.66 8.11 -1.08
N THR A 287 5.37 7.25 -0.36
CA THR A 287 6.83 7.36 -0.15
C THR A 287 7.62 6.53 -1.15
N GLN A 288 6.95 5.67 -1.93
CA GLN A 288 7.54 4.85 -2.98
C GLN A 288 6.90 5.17 -4.33
N ILE A 289 7.74 5.35 -5.37
CA ILE A 289 7.33 5.67 -6.75
C ILE A 289 6.31 4.65 -7.29
N ARG A 290 6.48 3.38 -6.96
CA ARG A 290 5.57 2.30 -7.33
C ARG A 290 4.17 2.46 -6.71
N ASP A 291 4.09 2.86 -5.46
CA ASP A 291 2.81 3.03 -4.77
C ASP A 291 2.06 4.26 -5.33
N GLN A 292 2.79 5.34 -5.63
CA GLN A 292 2.26 6.52 -6.31
C GLN A 292 1.72 6.15 -7.70
N TRP A 293 2.48 5.36 -8.47
CA TRP A 293 2.07 4.87 -9.79
C TRP A 293 0.70 4.16 -9.74
N PHE A 294 0.52 3.19 -8.85
CA PHE A 294 -0.75 2.45 -8.72
C PHE A 294 -1.91 3.30 -8.19
N ALA A 295 -1.62 4.27 -7.34
CA ALA A 295 -2.64 5.19 -6.85
C ALA A 295 -3.14 6.16 -7.92
N ASP A 296 -2.23 6.70 -8.73
CA ASP A 296 -2.59 7.60 -9.84
C ASP A 296 -3.43 6.87 -10.89
N ILE A 297 -3.08 5.60 -11.17
CA ILE A 297 -3.93 4.72 -11.98
C ILE A 297 -5.34 4.61 -11.36
N GLY A 298 -5.41 4.36 -10.05
CA GLY A 298 -6.68 4.17 -9.37
C GLY A 298 -7.55 5.42 -9.35
N ASN A 299 -6.95 6.57 -9.13
CA ASN A 299 -7.61 7.88 -9.17
C ASN A 299 -8.16 8.18 -10.57
N ALA A 300 -7.31 8.06 -11.60
CA ALA A 300 -7.67 8.35 -12.98
C ALA A 300 -8.84 7.48 -13.46
N ASN A 301 -8.77 6.18 -13.21
CA ASN A 301 -9.80 5.23 -13.63
C ASN A 301 -11.07 5.32 -12.78
N GLY A 302 -10.95 5.51 -11.47
CA GLY A 302 -12.08 5.59 -10.55
C GLY A 302 -13.00 6.78 -10.83
N ARG A 303 -12.44 7.87 -11.36
CA ARG A 303 -13.19 9.10 -11.71
C ARG A 303 -13.59 9.19 -13.18
N LEU A 304 -13.04 8.33 -14.05
CA LEU A 304 -13.38 8.31 -15.47
C LEU A 304 -14.87 8.04 -15.72
N THR A 305 -15.50 7.16 -14.92
CA THR A 305 -16.95 6.87 -15.02
C THR A 305 -17.82 8.06 -14.65
N GLN A 306 -17.28 8.99 -13.86
CA GLN A 306 -17.92 10.25 -13.46
C GLN A 306 -17.62 11.39 -14.44
N GLY A 307 -16.96 11.10 -15.58
CA GLY A 307 -16.61 12.11 -16.58
C GLY A 307 -15.50 13.06 -16.13
N THR A 308 -14.69 12.67 -15.14
CA THR A 308 -13.60 13.50 -14.61
C THR A 308 -12.25 12.82 -14.87
N LEU A 309 -11.27 13.60 -15.34
CA LEU A 309 -9.90 13.13 -15.56
C LEU A 309 -9.01 13.58 -14.42
N ASP A 310 -8.63 12.63 -13.57
CA ASP A 310 -7.69 12.83 -12.47
C ASP A 310 -6.34 12.22 -12.85
N LEU A 311 -5.55 12.99 -13.61
CA LEU A 311 -4.33 12.50 -14.25
C LEU A 311 -3.11 12.65 -13.33
N PRO A 312 -2.12 11.74 -13.42
CA PRO A 312 -0.84 11.88 -12.73
C PRO A 312 -0.10 13.16 -13.16
N PRO A 313 0.85 13.67 -12.36
CA PRO A 313 1.72 14.78 -12.75
C PRO A 313 2.51 14.46 -14.03
N ALA A 314 2.61 15.43 -14.96
CA ALA A 314 3.33 15.21 -16.22
C ALA A 314 4.84 15.01 -16.03
N ASP A 315 5.43 15.68 -15.03
CA ASP A 315 6.87 15.55 -14.72
C ASP A 315 7.22 14.12 -14.25
N PHE A 316 6.28 13.45 -13.60
CA PHE A 316 6.45 12.04 -13.20
C PHE A 316 6.58 11.11 -14.42
N VAL A 317 5.94 11.42 -15.54
CA VAL A 317 6.08 10.64 -16.79
C VAL A 317 7.47 10.83 -17.41
N LEU A 318 8.04 12.03 -17.27
CA LEU A 318 9.42 12.31 -17.71
C LEU A 318 10.42 11.50 -16.90
N ASP A 319 10.27 11.49 -15.57
CA ASP A 319 11.11 10.68 -14.68
C ASP A 319 10.99 9.18 -15.02
N ALA A 320 9.77 8.71 -15.28
CA ALA A 320 9.50 7.32 -15.65
C ALA A 320 10.16 6.89 -16.97
N PHE A 321 10.22 7.80 -17.94
CA PHE A 321 10.88 7.54 -19.21
C PHE A 321 12.41 7.45 -19.04
N VAL A 322 13.00 8.44 -18.38
CA VAL A 322 14.46 8.56 -18.23
C VAL A 322 15.02 7.47 -17.32
N LEU A 323 14.38 7.23 -16.16
CA LEU A 323 14.83 6.23 -15.20
C LEU A 323 14.48 4.80 -15.61
N ARG A 324 13.60 4.63 -16.61
CA ARG A 324 13.04 3.36 -17.10
C ARG A 324 12.11 2.66 -16.08
N LEU A 325 10.98 2.16 -16.56
CA LEU A 325 9.94 1.53 -15.75
C LEU A 325 10.43 0.33 -14.91
N ASN A 326 11.40 -0.45 -15.42
CA ASN A 326 12.01 -1.57 -14.70
C ASN A 326 12.76 -1.11 -13.45
N ASN A 327 13.56 -0.04 -13.55
CA ASN A 327 14.36 0.46 -12.43
C ASN A 327 13.48 1.11 -11.36
N LEU A 328 12.32 1.64 -11.76
CA LEU A 328 11.30 2.16 -10.84
C LEU A 328 10.44 1.07 -10.19
N ASN A 329 10.69 -0.21 -10.50
CA ASN A 329 9.89 -1.36 -10.06
C ASN A 329 8.40 -1.25 -10.44
N VAL A 330 8.08 -0.51 -11.51
CA VAL A 330 6.72 -0.40 -12.05
C VAL A 330 6.34 -1.68 -12.78
N ILE A 331 7.26 -2.18 -13.62
CA ILE A 331 7.15 -3.47 -14.33
C ILE A 331 8.37 -4.34 -13.98
N GLN A 332 8.20 -5.66 -13.99
CA GLN A 332 9.32 -6.60 -13.93
C GLN A 332 9.78 -7.00 -15.33
N THR A 333 10.99 -7.53 -15.46
CA THR A 333 11.53 -8.00 -16.75
C THR A 333 10.59 -9.00 -17.41
N GLY A 334 10.16 -8.70 -18.64
CA GLY A 334 9.23 -9.54 -19.41
C GLY A 334 7.75 -9.32 -19.09
N GLN A 335 7.41 -8.37 -18.22
CA GLN A 335 6.03 -7.94 -17.97
C GLN A 335 5.70 -6.69 -18.78
N PHE A 336 4.41 -6.54 -19.10
CA PHE A 336 3.85 -5.41 -19.82
C PHE A 336 2.71 -4.80 -19.00
N LEU A 337 2.49 -3.49 -19.17
CA LEU A 337 1.37 -2.75 -18.64
C LEU A 337 0.08 -3.15 -19.36
N THR A 338 -1.01 -3.18 -18.62
CA THR A 338 -2.35 -3.19 -19.19
C THR A 338 -2.72 -1.83 -19.77
N PRO A 339 -3.68 -1.77 -20.71
CA PRO A 339 -4.23 -0.50 -21.19
C PRO A 339 -4.72 0.43 -20.07
N HIS A 340 -5.29 -0.15 -19.01
CA HIS A 340 -5.80 0.58 -17.85
C HIS A 340 -4.71 1.19 -16.97
N GLU A 341 -3.52 0.60 -16.97
CA GLU A 341 -2.35 1.08 -16.23
C GLU A 341 -1.58 2.14 -17.02
N SER A 342 -1.60 2.11 -18.36
CA SER A 342 -0.78 3.01 -19.18
C SER A 342 -1.51 4.26 -19.67
N TRP A 343 -2.82 4.21 -19.94
CA TRP A 343 -3.54 5.38 -20.46
C TRP A 343 -3.44 6.63 -19.57
N PRO A 344 -3.45 6.57 -18.22
CA PRO A 344 -3.39 7.77 -17.39
C PRO A 344 -2.11 8.58 -17.63
N PHE A 345 -0.98 7.87 -17.78
CA PHE A 345 0.34 8.48 -17.98
C PHE A 345 0.53 8.95 -19.43
N ILE A 346 0.04 8.18 -20.41
CA ILE A 346 0.02 8.61 -21.82
C ILE A 346 -0.78 9.90 -21.96
N VAL A 347 -1.97 9.95 -21.36
CA VAL A 347 -2.84 11.12 -21.42
C VAL A 347 -2.26 12.29 -20.63
N SER A 348 -1.61 12.06 -19.49
CA SER A 348 -0.91 13.12 -18.75
C SER A 348 0.17 13.79 -19.61
N SER A 349 0.99 12.99 -20.28
CA SER A 349 2.03 13.45 -21.21
C SER A 349 1.48 14.27 -22.38
N LEU A 350 0.29 13.90 -22.86
CA LEU A 350 -0.41 14.57 -23.96
C LEU A 350 -1.31 15.74 -23.52
N SER A 351 -1.59 15.93 -22.23
CA SER A 351 -2.53 16.94 -21.73
C SER A 351 -1.87 18.25 -21.30
N VAL A 352 -0.58 18.43 -21.59
CA VAL A 352 0.21 19.62 -21.22
C VAL A 352 0.14 20.75 -22.25
N ASN A 353 0.16 21.99 -21.74
CA ASN A 353 0.35 23.18 -22.56
C ASN A 353 1.81 23.23 -23.10
N GLY A 354 1.99 23.49 -24.38
CA GLY A 354 3.30 23.56 -25.03
C GLY A 354 3.74 22.23 -25.66
N THR A 355 4.97 21.78 -25.37
CA THR A 355 5.55 20.54 -25.91
C THR A 355 5.03 19.33 -25.13
N ALA A 356 4.50 18.32 -25.84
CA ALA A 356 4.10 17.05 -25.23
C ALA A 356 5.30 16.33 -24.62
N GLY A 357 5.09 15.56 -23.57
CA GLY A 357 6.12 14.68 -23.02
C GLY A 357 6.30 13.40 -23.85
N PRO A 358 7.20 12.50 -23.38
CA PRO A 358 7.33 11.15 -23.93
C PRO A 358 6.10 10.31 -23.54
N PHE A 359 5.66 9.44 -24.44
CA PHE A 359 4.57 8.51 -24.20
C PHE A 359 4.66 7.23 -25.03
N TRP A 360 5.49 7.18 -26.09
CA TRP A 360 5.63 6.00 -26.93
C TRP A 360 6.25 4.83 -26.18
N PHE A 361 7.19 5.08 -25.26
CA PHE A 361 7.70 4.04 -24.36
C PHE A 361 6.60 3.34 -23.56
N LEU A 362 5.54 4.07 -23.15
CA LEU A 362 4.38 3.50 -22.46
C LEU A 362 3.52 2.68 -23.43
N VAL A 363 3.32 3.18 -24.64
CA VAL A 363 2.63 2.43 -25.71
C VAL A 363 3.34 1.11 -25.98
N ARG A 364 4.68 1.11 -26.11
CA ARG A 364 5.49 -0.10 -26.31
C ARG A 364 5.51 -1.03 -25.10
N ALA A 365 5.39 -0.48 -23.90
CA ALA A 365 5.27 -1.25 -22.68
C ALA A 365 3.84 -1.78 -22.44
N THR A 366 2.87 -1.54 -23.32
CA THR A 366 1.46 -1.90 -23.11
C THR A 366 1.01 -3.11 -23.95
N VAL A 367 0.31 -4.05 -23.32
CA VAL A 367 -0.43 -5.12 -24.03
C VAL A 367 -1.79 -4.65 -24.54
N ASP A 368 -2.33 -5.33 -25.55
CA ASP A 368 -3.67 -5.06 -26.11
C ASP A 368 -3.88 -3.59 -26.54
N LEU A 369 -3.12 -3.19 -27.57
CA LEU A 369 -3.16 -1.82 -28.10
C LEU A 369 -4.53 -1.42 -28.69
N ASN A 370 -5.35 -2.38 -29.12
CA ASN A 370 -6.72 -2.10 -29.57
C ASN A 370 -7.57 -1.58 -28.41
N GLN A 371 -7.43 -2.21 -27.26
CA GLN A 371 -8.17 -1.85 -26.06
C GLN A 371 -7.62 -0.54 -25.45
N LEU A 372 -6.30 -0.30 -25.52
CA LEU A 372 -5.68 1.00 -25.22
C LEU A 372 -6.22 2.12 -26.13
N LYS A 373 -6.30 1.89 -27.44
CA LYS A 373 -6.84 2.86 -28.40
C LYS A 373 -8.30 3.21 -28.06
N ALA A 374 -9.12 2.23 -27.73
CA ALA A 374 -10.51 2.46 -27.33
C ALA A 374 -10.62 3.31 -26.06
N GLN A 375 -9.76 3.07 -25.06
CA GLN A 375 -9.71 3.88 -23.84
C GLN A 375 -9.26 5.31 -24.12
N ILE A 376 -8.19 5.49 -24.91
CA ILE A 376 -7.69 6.82 -25.28
C ILE A 376 -8.76 7.62 -26.03
N LEU A 377 -9.48 7.00 -26.98
CA LEU A 377 -10.58 7.66 -27.69
C LEU A 377 -11.65 8.17 -26.73
N ARG A 378 -12.06 7.35 -25.76
CA ARG A 378 -13.02 7.72 -24.72
C ARG A 378 -12.51 8.89 -23.86
N VAL A 379 -11.24 8.86 -23.48
CA VAL A 379 -10.64 9.90 -22.62
C VAL A 379 -10.45 11.22 -23.37
N ILE A 380 -10.13 11.19 -24.67
CA ILE A 380 -9.99 12.37 -25.53
C ILE A 380 -11.29 13.20 -25.56
N GLU A 381 -12.46 12.55 -25.56
CA GLU A 381 -13.76 13.24 -25.58
C GLU A 381 -13.99 14.11 -24.33
N ILE A 382 -13.43 13.69 -23.20
CA ILE A 382 -13.58 14.33 -21.89
C ILE A 382 -12.38 15.27 -21.61
N GLY A 383 -11.32 15.14 -22.41
CA GLY A 383 -10.04 15.79 -22.22
C GLY A 383 -9.93 17.28 -22.55
N SER A 384 -8.80 17.84 -22.15
CA SER A 384 -8.42 19.23 -22.43
C SER A 384 -8.33 19.50 -23.94
N GLY A 385 -8.37 20.78 -24.32
CA GLY A 385 -8.16 21.17 -25.72
C GLY A 385 -6.79 20.72 -26.26
N TYR A 386 -5.77 20.69 -25.40
CA TYR A 386 -4.43 20.20 -25.75
C TYR A 386 -4.45 18.72 -26.15
N LEU A 387 -5.10 17.87 -25.35
CA LEU A 387 -5.24 16.45 -25.65
C LEU A 387 -6.02 16.22 -26.96
N ARG A 388 -7.10 16.96 -27.17
CA ARG A 388 -7.92 16.86 -28.40
C ARG A 388 -7.13 17.24 -29.65
N ASN A 389 -6.27 18.26 -29.58
CA ASN A 389 -5.42 18.66 -30.70
C ASN A 389 -4.37 17.60 -31.06
N ARG A 390 -3.97 16.75 -30.10
CA ARG A 390 -3.00 15.65 -30.31
C ARG A 390 -3.65 14.31 -30.64
N ARG A 391 -4.98 14.28 -30.84
CA ARG A 391 -5.73 13.06 -31.22
C ARG A 391 -5.15 12.38 -32.45
N THR A 392 -4.83 13.14 -33.49
CA THR A 392 -4.33 12.57 -34.75
C THR A 392 -3.02 11.83 -34.55
N GLU A 393 -2.08 12.44 -33.81
CA GLU A 393 -0.77 11.85 -33.50
C GLU A 393 -0.91 10.50 -32.78
N ILE A 394 -1.62 10.47 -31.65
CA ILE A 394 -1.75 9.24 -30.85
C ILE A 394 -2.55 8.16 -31.58
N ILE A 395 -3.66 8.51 -32.24
CA ILE A 395 -4.53 7.51 -32.88
C ILE A 395 -3.89 6.94 -34.15
N GLN A 396 -3.30 7.77 -35.01
CA GLN A 396 -2.63 7.28 -36.21
C GLN A 396 -1.38 6.46 -35.85
N GLY A 397 -0.60 6.88 -34.86
CA GLY A 397 0.55 6.09 -34.42
C GLY A 397 0.17 4.77 -33.77
N LEU A 398 -0.92 4.72 -32.99
CA LEU A 398 -1.46 3.44 -32.49
C LEU A 398 -1.92 2.54 -33.64
N ASP A 399 -2.63 3.09 -34.63
CA ASP A 399 -3.05 2.32 -35.82
C ASP A 399 -1.86 1.78 -36.61
N SER A 400 -0.80 2.57 -36.75
CA SER A 400 0.44 2.14 -37.38
C SER A 400 1.07 0.96 -36.64
N ILE A 401 1.18 1.03 -35.31
CA ILE A 401 1.75 -0.05 -34.50
C ILE A 401 0.86 -1.29 -34.51
N ILE A 402 -0.45 -1.13 -34.37
CA ILE A 402 -1.43 -2.25 -34.34
C ILE A 402 -1.41 -3.01 -35.67
N ASN A 403 -1.43 -2.28 -36.79
CA ASN A 403 -1.52 -2.88 -38.12
C ASN A 403 -0.14 -3.22 -38.71
N ASN A 404 0.95 -2.90 -38.00
CA ASN A 404 2.31 -3.00 -38.49
C ASN A 404 2.51 -2.31 -39.85
N THR A 405 1.88 -1.15 -40.03
CA THR A 405 1.96 -0.33 -41.23
C THR A 405 2.74 0.93 -40.92
N PRO A 406 3.77 1.30 -41.68
CA PRO A 406 4.54 2.51 -41.41
C PRO A 406 3.67 3.76 -41.48
N LEU A 407 4.02 4.78 -40.71
CA LEU A 407 3.46 6.12 -40.87
C LEU A 407 4.07 6.78 -42.09
N SER A 408 3.25 7.53 -42.83
CA SER A 408 3.75 8.29 -43.96
C SER A 408 4.54 9.50 -43.51
N GLU A 409 5.68 9.76 -44.16
CA GLU A 409 6.54 10.93 -43.92
C GLU A 409 5.78 12.24 -44.11
N ILE A 410 4.73 12.27 -44.95
CA ILE A 410 3.93 13.48 -45.16
C ILE A 410 2.94 13.80 -44.03
N THR A 411 2.84 12.93 -43.03
CA THR A 411 1.96 13.14 -41.88
C THR A 411 2.49 14.32 -41.05
N PRO A 412 1.67 15.36 -40.74
CA PRO A 412 2.20 16.62 -40.20
C PRO A 412 3.05 16.51 -38.94
N PHE A 413 2.67 15.65 -37.97
CA PHE A 413 3.46 15.47 -36.74
C PHE A 413 4.74 14.67 -36.99
N VAL A 414 4.75 13.78 -37.99
CA VAL A 414 5.94 13.02 -38.39
C VAL A 414 6.93 13.97 -39.05
N GLN A 415 6.48 14.84 -39.96
CA GLN A 415 7.32 15.89 -40.54
C GLN A 415 7.93 16.80 -39.47
N GLU A 416 7.15 17.21 -38.46
CA GLU A 416 7.67 18.03 -37.36
C GLU A 416 8.80 17.31 -36.60
N LEU A 417 8.66 16.01 -36.34
CA LEU A 417 9.66 15.21 -35.63
C LEU A 417 10.90 14.91 -36.48
N LEU A 418 10.73 14.62 -37.77
CA LEU A 418 11.85 14.43 -38.71
C LEU A 418 12.65 15.72 -38.89
N LEU A 419 11.99 16.85 -39.09
CA LEU A 419 12.65 18.16 -39.15
C LEU A 419 13.35 18.51 -37.82
N ALA A 420 12.78 18.10 -36.68
CA ALA A 420 13.43 18.27 -35.39
C ALA A 420 14.68 17.38 -35.27
N HIS A 421 14.66 16.16 -35.79
CA HIS A 421 15.80 15.26 -35.84
C HIS A 421 16.93 15.81 -36.72
N GLU A 422 16.62 16.18 -37.97
CA GLU A 422 17.57 16.80 -38.89
C GLU A 422 18.15 18.09 -38.31
N SER A 423 17.33 18.90 -37.63
CA SER A 423 17.81 20.10 -36.95
C SER A 423 18.72 19.78 -35.77
N ALA A 424 18.52 18.68 -35.04
CA ALA A 424 19.35 18.31 -33.90
C ALA A 424 20.69 17.74 -34.39
N GLU A 425 20.66 16.87 -35.40
CA GLU A 425 21.85 16.34 -36.08
C GLU A 425 22.69 17.48 -36.66
N SER A 426 22.07 18.39 -37.42
CA SER A 426 22.74 19.57 -37.96
C SER A 426 23.37 20.42 -36.85
N LYS A 427 22.67 20.66 -35.73
CA LYS A 427 23.26 21.43 -34.62
C LYS A 427 24.44 20.71 -33.98
N LYS A 428 24.38 19.39 -33.83
CA LYS A 428 25.49 18.55 -33.36
C LYS A 428 26.69 18.68 -34.28
N GLU A 429 26.50 18.59 -35.60
CA GLU A 429 27.57 18.76 -36.60
C GLU A 429 28.19 20.17 -36.56
N HIS A 430 27.39 21.21 -36.29
CA HIS A 430 27.84 22.59 -36.21
C HIS A 430 28.29 23.02 -34.79
N LEU A 431 28.46 22.09 -33.85
CA LEU A 431 28.95 22.41 -32.50
C LEU A 431 30.34 23.03 -32.53
N ASN A 432 31.26 22.45 -33.30
CA ASN A 432 32.62 22.99 -33.41
C ASN A 432 32.64 24.40 -34.04
N GLU A 433 31.81 24.65 -35.05
CA GLU A 433 31.67 26.01 -35.60
C GLU A 433 31.10 26.99 -34.57
N SER A 434 30.16 26.54 -33.73
CA SER A 434 29.60 27.34 -32.66
C SER A 434 30.67 27.70 -31.62
N ILE A 435 31.57 26.76 -31.31
CA ILE A 435 32.76 27.00 -30.48
C ILE A 435 33.62 28.08 -31.11
N GLN A 436 33.99 27.94 -32.39
CA GLN A 436 34.85 28.93 -33.06
C GLN A 436 34.19 30.32 -33.12
N ARG A 437 32.88 30.38 -33.40
CA ARG A 437 32.11 31.64 -33.43
C ARG A 437 31.96 32.30 -32.06
N SER A 438 32.11 31.55 -30.98
CA SER A 438 31.97 32.06 -29.61
C SER A 438 33.21 32.80 -29.10
N LYS A 439 34.38 32.60 -29.72
CA LYS A 439 35.67 33.18 -29.31
C LYS A 439 35.63 34.71 -29.28
N GLY A 440 36.15 35.31 -28.20
CA GLY A 440 36.15 36.76 -27.97
C GLY A 440 34.78 37.34 -27.58
N SER A 441 33.78 36.50 -27.27
CA SER A 441 32.47 36.93 -26.82
C SER A 441 32.18 36.42 -25.40
N TYR A 442 31.08 36.88 -24.79
CA TYR A 442 30.64 36.35 -23.49
C TYR A 442 30.32 34.84 -23.51
N ARG A 443 30.20 34.23 -24.70
CA ARG A 443 29.92 32.81 -24.91
C ARG A 443 31.19 31.95 -25.00
N GLU A 444 32.36 32.57 -24.94
CA GLU A 444 33.63 31.86 -25.01
C GLU A 444 33.72 30.83 -23.88
N LEU A 445 34.20 29.64 -24.24
CA LEU A 445 34.38 28.52 -23.33
C LEU A 445 35.76 28.59 -22.68
N SER A 446 35.86 28.07 -21.45
CA SER A 446 37.16 27.73 -20.89
C SER A 446 37.79 26.59 -21.71
N ARG A 447 39.12 26.46 -21.64
CA ARG A 447 39.84 25.39 -22.37
C ARG A 447 39.28 24.00 -22.05
N ASP A 448 38.97 23.76 -20.77
CA ASP A 448 38.43 22.47 -20.32
C ASP A 448 37.02 22.23 -20.88
N ALA A 449 36.18 23.28 -20.94
CA ALA A 449 34.84 23.18 -21.51
C ALA A 449 34.86 23.02 -23.04
N GLU A 450 35.79 23.67 -23.73
CA GLU A 450 36.00 23.49 -25.18
C GLU A 450 36.38 22.05 -25.51
N VAL A 451 37.28 21.43 -24.72
CA VAL A 451 37.67 20.03 -24.91
C VAL A 451 36.47 19.11 -24.76
N VAL A 452 35.74 19.22 -23.65
CA VAL A 452 34.60 18.33 -23.36
C VAL A 452 33.48 18.48 -24.41
N ILE A 453 33.15 19.70 -24.84
CA ILE A 453 32.13 19.89 -25.89
C ILE A 453 32.62 19.36 -27.25
N THR A 454 33.93 19.42 -27.51
CA THR A 454 34.51 18.85 -28.74
C THR A 454 34.44 17.32 -28.72
N GLU A 455 34.69 16.68 -27.57
CA GLU A 455 34.56 15.22 -27.43
C GLU A 455 33.14 14.72 -27.71
N ALA A 456 32.11 15.49 -27.36
CA ALA A 456 30.72 15.17 -27.71
C ALA A 456 30.43 15.32 -29.21
N TYR A 457 31.02 16.31 -29.86
CA TYR A 457 30.96 16.44 -31.32
C TYR A 457 31.64 15.26 -32.03
N GLU A 458 32.79 14.81 -31.52
CA GLU A 458 33.53 13.65 -32.07
C GLU A 458 32.85 12.31 -31.76
N GLY A 459 31.82 12.29 -30.92
CA GLY A 459 31.09 11.09 -30.52
C GLY A 459 31.80 10.23 -29.48
N ASN A 460 32.81 10.78 -28.80
CA ASN A 460 33.55 10.07 -27.74
C ASN A 460 32.79 10.06 -26.40
N ILE A 461 31.91 11.04 -26.18
CA ILE A 461 31.02 11.15 -25.01
C ILE A 461 29.63 11.61 -25.47
N SER A 462 28.59 11.28 -24.70
CA SER A 462 27.22 11.70 -25.02
C SER A 462 27.01 13.19 -24.73
N ILE A 463 26.01 13.82 -25.35
CA ILE A 463 25.63 15.20 -25.00
C ILE A 463 25.06 15.23 -23.58
N GLY A 464 24.39 14.15 -23.16
CA GLY A 464 23.92 13.94 -21.79
C GLY A 464 25.03 14.07 -20.75
N ASP A 465 26.16 13.41 -20.97
CA ASP A 465 27.32 13.45 -20.06
C ASP A 465 27.90 14.87 -19.96
N VAL A 466 28.02 15.57 -21.09
CA VAL A 466 28.48 16.97 -21.12
C VAL A 466 27.53 17.89 -20.35
N LEU A 467 26.22 17.70 -20.50
CA LEU A 467 25.22 18.46 -19.75
C LEU A 467 25.38 18.22 -18.25
N ILE A 468 25.57 16.97 -17.81
CA ILE A 468 25.82 16.63 -16.40
C ILE A 468 27.08 17.31 -15.89
N ASP A 469 28.18 17.22 -16.64
CA ASP A 469 29.46 17.78 -16.22
C ASP A 469 29.42 19.31 -16.09
N ILE A 470 28.67 19.99 -16.96
CA ILE A 470 28.41 21.44 -16.87
C ILE A 470 27.53 21.75 -15.65
N ILE A 471 26.43 21.00 -15.43
CA ILE A 471 25.47 21.26 -14.34
C ILE A 471 26.12 21.04 -12.97
N GLU A 472 26.86 19.92 -12.81
CA GLU A 472 27.58 19.57 -11.58
C GLU A 472 28.86 20.41 -11.37
N ASN A 473 29.19 21.31 -12.31
CA ASN A 473 30.39 22.15 -12.30
C ASN A 473 31.71 21.36 -12.28
N ARG A 474 31.72 20.15 -12.85
CA ARG A 474 32.94 19.40 -13.17
C ARG A 474 33.70 20.09 -14.31
N VAL A 475 32.95 20.76 -15.19
CA VAL A 475 33.45 21.69 -16.20
C VAL A 475 32.99 23.10 -15.83
N GLN A 476 33.95 24.02 -15.65
CA GLN A 476 33.67 25.39 -15.24
C GLN A 476 33.37 26.30 -16.45
N ILE A 477 32.21 26.95 -16.42
CA ILE A 477 31.80 28.02 -17.32
C ILE A 477 31.39 29.22 -16.46
N ASP A 478 32.28 30.20 -16.37
CA ASP A 478 32.20 31.27 -15.37
C ASP A 478 31.04 32.26 -15.61
N ASP A 479 30.76 32.63 -16.88
CA ASP A 479 29.60 33.48 -17.18
C ASP A 479 28.32 32.64 -17.23
N THR A 480 27.38 32.92 -16.33
CA THR A 480 26.06 32.28 -16.28
C THR A 480 25.30 32.37 -17.61
N ARG A 481 25.47 33.46 -18.37
CA ARG A 481 24.86 33.63 -19.70
C ARG A 481 25.50 32.73 -20.75
N SER A 482 26.81 32.48 -20.62
CA SER A 482 27.53 31.49 -21.44
C SER A 482 27.03 30.10 -21.12
N LYS A 483 26.96 29.76 -19.82
CA LYS A 483 26.48 28.46 -19.34
C LYS A 483 25.08 28.14 -19.86
N LEU A 484 24.16 29.10 -19.76
CA LEU A 484 22.79 28.94 -20.29
C LEU A 484 22.75 28.78 -21.81
N TYR A 485 23.58 29.53 -22.54
CA TYR A 485 23.68 29.42 -23.99
C TYR A 485 24.13 28.02 -24.42
N TRP A 486 25.17 27.49 -23.78
CA TRP A 486 25.72 26.17 -24.09
C TRP A 486 24.79 25.04 -23.67
N ILE A 487 24.18 25.10 -22.48
CA ILE A 487 23.16 24.13 -22.06
C ILE A 487 22.01 24.07 -23.08
N ARG A 488 21.56 25.23 -23.57
CA ARG A 488 20.50 25.28 -24.57
C ARG A 488 20.96 24.69 -25.92
N ILE A 489 22.14 25.02 -26.40
CA ILE A 489 22.66 24.47 -27.67
C ILE A 489 22.83 22.96 -27.59
N LEU A 490 23.37 22.46 -26.49
CA LEU A 490 23.54 21.03 -26.24
C LEU A 490 22.18 20.32 -26.20
N ALA A 491 21.21 20.85 -25.44
CA ALA A 491 19.85 20.31 -25.42
C ALA A 491 19.16 20.36 -26.80
N GLU A 492 19.45 21.35 -27.64
CA GLU A 492 18.95 21.43 -29.02
C GLU A 492 19.67 20.49 -29.99
N SER A 493 20.82 19.92 -29.60
CA SER A 493 21.62 18.99 -30.40
C SER A 493 21.43 17.53 -29.97
N ALA A 494 20.70 17.30 -28.86
CA ALA A 494 20.47 15.99 -28.28
C ALA A 494 19.33 15.23 -28.97
N TYR A 495 19.58 13.97 -29.31
CA TYR A 495 18.60 13.07 -29.93
C TYR A 495 18.85 11.58 -29.64
N ASP A 496 19.87 11.25 -28.84
CA ASP A 496 20.23 9.87 -28.49
C ASP A 496 19.69 9.47 -27.09
N GLU A 497 19.48 8.16 -26.84
CA GLU A 497 19.01 7.70 -25.52
C GLU A 497 19.99 8.01 -24.38
N GLU A 498 21.28 8.06 -24.67
CA GLU A 498 22.33 8.42 -23.70
C GLU A 498 22.24 9.87 -23.24
N ASP A 499 21.55 10.73 -23.99
CA ASP A 499 21.38 12.14 -23.64
C ASP A 499 20.34 12.36 -22.52
N LEU A 500 19.45 11.38 -22.31
CA LEU A 500 18.29 11.49 -21.41
C LEU A 500 18.62 11.92 -19.97
N PRO A 501 19.64 11.36 -19.29
CA PRO A 501 19.98 11.76 -17.92
C PRO A 501 20.37 13.23 -17.82
N GLY A 502 21.17 13.73 -18.77
CA GLY A 502 21.57 15.14 -18.81
C GLY A 502 20.40 16.08 -19.14
N LEU A 503 19.53 15.70 -20.07
CA LEU A 503 18.31 16.45 -20.40
C LEU A 503 17.36 16.54 -19.20
N LEU A 504 17.22 15.47 -18.42
CA LEU A 504 16.44 15.48 -17.19
C LEU A 504 17.04 16.44 -16.15
N ALA A 505 18.36 16.41 -15.94
CA ALA A 505 19.05 17.29 -15.01
C ALA A 505 18.84 18.79 -15.35
N VAL A 506 18.78 19.12 -16.65
CA VAL A 506 18.41 20.47 -17.11
C VAL A 506 17.00 20.86 -16.65
N LEU A 507 16.03 19.95 -16.79
CA LEU A 507 14.63 20.19 -16.38
C LEU A 507 14.48 20.32 -14.85
N SER A 508 15.26 19.58 -14.07
CA SER A 508 15.23 19.64 -12.61
C SER A 508 15.88 20.90 -12.02
N THR A 509 16.54 21.73 -12.83
CA THR A 509 17.26 22.92 -12.36
C THR A 509 16.55 24.21 -12.76
N GLU A 510 16.08 24.99 -11.78
CA GLU A 510 15.34 26.25 -12.01
C GLU A 510 16.16 27.31 -12.76
N LEU A 511 17.48 27.33 -12.59
CA LEU A 511 18.37 28.27 -13.28
C LEU A 511 18.30 28.13 -14.82
N TYR A 512 17.87 26.97 -15.32
CA TYR A 512 17.89 26.63 -16.74
C TYR A 512 16.50 26.61 -17.40
N ILE A 513 15.50 27.26 -16.80
CA ILE A 513 14.16 27.45 -17.38
C ILE A 513 14.20 27.85 -18.88
N PRO A 514 15.06 28.77 -19.34
CA PRO A 514 15.13 29.13 -20.76
C PRO A 514 15.56 28.00 -21.71
N ALA A 515 16.17 26.93 -21.19
CA ALA A 515 16.56 25.73 -21.93
C ALA A 515 15.54 24.58 -21.79
N HIS A 516 14.55 24.68 -20.88
CA HIS A 516 13.58 23.59 -20.63
C HIS A 516 12.79 23.20 -21.87
N THR A 517 12.41 24.16 -22.72
CA THR A 517 11.68 23.85 -23.95
C THR A 517 12.53 23.04 -24.94
N ALA A 518 13.84 23.33 -25.03
CA ALA A 518 14.75 22.53 -25.86
C ALA A 518 14.87 21.11 -25.31
N ALA A 519 15.09 20.98 -24.00
CA ALA A 519 15.20 19.67 -23.34
C ALA A 519 13.92 18.82 -23.49
N LYS A 520 12.72 19.42 -23.32
CA LYS A 520 11.44 18.72 -23.52
C LYS A 520 11.27 18.23 -24.96
N LYS A 521 11.69 19.04 -25.95
CA LYS A 521 11.65 18.64 -27.36
C LYS A 521 12.61 17.48 -27.66
N ALA A 522 13.82 17.54 -27.13
CA ALA A 522 14.80 16.46 -27.29
C ALA A 522 14.30 15.16 -26.65
N ILE A 523 13.79 15.19 -25.41
CA ILE A 523 13.23 14.00 -24.75
C ILE A 523 12.07 13.40 -25.56
N ARG A 524 11.16 14.23 -26.07
CA ARG A 524 10.06 13.77 -26.94
C ARG A 524 10.58 13.14 -28.23
N LEU A 525 11.62 13.74 -28.83
CA LEU A 525 12.24 13.22 -30.04
C LEU A 525 12.89 11.85 -29.79
N VAL A 526 13.69 11.72 -28.74
CA VAL A 526 14.34 10.46 -28.34
C VAL A 526 13.31 9.35 -28.15
N ASP A 527 12.20 9.64 -27.47
CA ASP A 527 11.11 8.66 -27.27
C ASP A 527 10.47 8.23 -28.60
N PHE A 528 10.23 9.17 -29.52
CA PHE A 528 9.69 8.84 -30.83
C PHE A 528 10.67 8.01 -31.68
N LEU A 529 11.95 8.37 -31.71
CA LEU A 529 12.95 7.62 -32.47
C LEU A 529 13.15 6.20 -31.91
N SER A 530 13.11 6.05 -30.59
CA SER A 530 13.39 4.76 -29.92
C SER A 530 12.15 3.87 -29.80
N ASN A 531 10.98 4.45 -29.56
CA ASN A 531 9.76 3.72 -29.23
C ASN A 531 8.58 4.03 -30.15
N GLY A 532 8.69 5.03 -31.03
CA GLY A 532 7.61 5.44 -31.91
C GLY A 532 7.28 4.41 -33.00
N PRO A 533 6.23 4.65 -33.79
CA PRO A 533 5.89 3.83 -34.95
C PRO A 533 6.95 3.93 -36.06
N SER A 534 7.10 2.89 -36.87
CA SER A 534 7.96 2.91 -38.05
C SER A 534 7.46 3.94 -39.08
N ILE A 535 8.37 4.49 -39.88
CA ILE A 535 8.08 5.52 -40.89
C ILE A 535 8.38 4.94 -42.28
N GLU A 536 7.59 5.29 -43.28
CA GLU A 536 7.85 4.91 -44.68
C GLU A 536 9.27 5.38 -45.07
N GLY A 537 10.16 4.47 -45.47
CA GLY A 537 11.51 4.82 -45.95
C GLY A 537 12.65 4.64 -44.95
N ASN A 538 12.35 4.26 -43.69
CA ASN A 538 13.35 3.88 -42.67
C ASN A 538 13.29 2.41 -42.28
#